data_AF-A0A1R1PHH1-F1
#
_entry.id   AF-A0A1R1PHH1-F1
#
_cell.length_a   1.000
_cell.length_b   1.000
_cell.length_c   1.000
_cell.angle_alpha   90.00
_cell.angle_beta   90.00
_cell.angle_gamma   90.00
#
_symmetry.space_group_name_H-M   'P 1'
#
loop_
_entity.id
_entity.type
_entity.pdbx_description
1 polymer ?
#
loop_
_entity_poly.entity_id
_entity_poly.type
_entity_poly.pdbx_seq_one_letter_code
_entity_poly.pdbx_strand_id
1 'polypeptide(L)'
;MVPLYKAAGAKAPQLFILFLGLFQVILINSSLVPKSDLQGLNENAVVLETKCLKAYKQGSWTAADKCNICKCTKDNKPQCTNKKCDFDLLAECIKRNKARSVWNDSVSGKICFCNSVGEVECTKNKTDQTV
;
A
#
# COMPACT_ATOMS: atom_id res chain seq x y z
N MET A 1 -27.91 1.19 -19.32
CA MET A 1 -28.68 0.00 -19.71
C MET A 1 -28.31 -1.13 -18.75
N VAL A 2 -29.30 -1.64 -18.04
CA VAL A 2 -29.21 -2.73 -17.05
C VAL A 2 -29.83 -3.98 -17.68
N PRO A 3 -29.28 -5.17 -17.38
CA PRO A 3 -30.13 -6.26 -16.88
C PRO A 3 -29.48 -6.81 -15.59
N LEU A 4 -30.12 -6.90 -14.41
CA LEU A 4 -31.36 -7.57 -14.01
C LEU A 4 -31.48 -9.00 -14.55
N TYR A 5 -31.00 -9.95 -13.75
CA TYR A 5 -31.54 -11.31 -13.70
C TYR A 5 -31.93 -11.65 -12.26
N LYS A 6 -33.25 -11.76 -12.08
CA LYS A 6 -33.92 -12.50 -11.00
C LYS A 6 -34.00 -13.98 -11.42
N ALA A 7 -33.82 -14.89 -10.47
CA ALA A 7 -34.47 -16.20 -10.44
C ALA A 7 -34.50 -16.67 -8.97
N ALA A 8 -35.69 -16.74 -8.37
CA ALA A 8 -36.43 -17.99 -8.07
C ALA A 8 -35.74 -18.79 -6.95
N GLY A 9 -36.31 -18.95 -5.75
CA GLY A 9 -37.68 -19.39 -5.48
C GLY A 9 -37.72 -20.91 -5.40
N ALA A 10 -37.37 -21.49 -4.24
CA ALA A 10 -37.63 -22.89 -3.95
C ALA A 10 -38.11 -23.05 -2.50
N LYS A 11 -39.23 -23.75 -2.38
CA LYS A 11 -40.06 -23.98 -1.19
C LYS A 11 -39.55 -25.17 -0.39
N ALA A 12 -39.93 -25.20 0.89
CA ALA A 12 -39.58 -26.12 1.98
C ALA A 12 -39.77 -27.63 1.69
N PRO A 13 -39.38 -28.50 2.65
CA PRO A 13 -40.40 -28.92 3.61
C PRO A 13 -39.97 -28.87 5.08
N GLN A 14 -41.00 -28.64 5.90
CA GLN A 14 -41.06 -28.69 7.34
C GLN A 14 -40.73 -30.10 7.85
N LEU A 15 -39.92 -30.21 8.90
CA LEU A 15 -39.93 -31.40 9.77
C LEU A 15 -40.04 -30.96 11.22
N PHE A 16 -41.26 -31.13 11.74
CA PHE A 16 -41.64 -31.04 13.14
C PHE A 16 -40.82 -32.05 13.96
N ILE A 17 -40.07 -31.57 14.96
CA ILE A 17 -39.68 -32.41 16.09
C ILE A 17 -40.07 -31.67 17.37
N LEU A 18 -41.25 -32.04 17.87
CA LEU A 18 -41.71 -31.82 19.24
C LEU A 18 -40.91 -32.75 20.17
N PHE A 19 -40.10 -32.19 21.06
CA PHE A 19 -39.76 -32.85 22.32
C PHE A 19 -39.92 -31.86 23.46
N LEU A 20 -41.09 -31.94 24.09
CA LEU A 20 -41.31 -31.52 25.47
C LEU A 20 -40.50 -32.47 26.37
N GLY A 21 -39.56 -31.93 27.14
CA GLY A 21 -38.76 -32.69 28.09
C GLY A 21 -38.16 -31.77 29.14
N LEU A 22 -38.90 -31.58 30.24
CA LEU A 22 -38.45 -30.95 31.48
C LEU A 22 -37.12 -31.53 31.96
N PHE A 23 -36.07 -30.71 32.07
CA PHE A 23 -35.00 -30.96 33.04
C PHE A 23 -34.48 -29.63 33.62
N GLN A 24 -34.92 -29.39 34.85
CA GLN A 24 -34.16 -28.83 35.97
C GLN A 24 -33.49 -27.46 35.76
N VAL A 25 -34.16 -26.47 36.33
CA VAL A 25 -33.59 -25.23 36.86
C VAL A 25 -32.33 -25.56 37.69
N ILE A 26 -31.17 -25.09 37.24
CA ILE A 26 -29.99 -24.98 38.10
C ILE A 26 -29.79 -23.51 38.42
N LEU A 27 -30.27 -23.13 39.61
CA LEU A 27 -29.86 -21.92 40.31
C LEU A 27 -28.40 -22.11 40.75
N ILE A 28 -27.46 -21.46 40.09
CA ILE A 28 -26.15 -21.20 40.70
C ILE A 28 -26.24 -19.87 41.42
N ASN A 29 -26.30 -19.96 42.75
CA ASN A 29 -26.17 -18.84 43.65
C ASN A 29 -24.84 -18.10 43.42
N SER A 30 -24.98 -16.78 43.42
CA SER A 30 -23.99 -15.73 43.67
C SER A 30 -22.73 -16.18 44.41
N SER A 31 -21.61 -16.24 43.69
CA SER A 31 -20.32 -15.87 44.26
C SER A 31 -19.89 -14.58 43.56
N LEU A 32 -20.11 -13.48 44.27
CA LEU A 32 -19.55 -12.16 44.00
C LEU A 32 -18.03 -12.29 43.98
N VAL A 33 -17.44 -12.39 42.79
CA VAL A 33 -16.01 -12.12 42.61
C VAL A 33 -15.86 -10.60 42.73
N PRO A 34 -15.09 -10.08 43.72
CA PRO A 34 -14.85 -8.65 43.83
C PRO A 34 -14.14 -8.15 42.57
N LYS A 35 -14.78 -7.19 41.90
CA LYS A 35 -14.36 -6.58 40.64
C LYS A 35 -13.37 -5.44 40.94
N SER A 36 -12.28 -5.75 41.64
CA SER A 36 -11.17 -4.84 41.89
C SER A 36 -9.88 -5.58 41.54
N ASP A 37 -9.12 -5.02 40.60
CA ASP A 37 -7.78 -5.44 40.15
C ASP A 37 -7.66 -6.34 38.92
N LEU A 38 -8.45 -6.05 37.89
CA LEU A 38 -8.04 -6.24 36.49
C LEU A 38 -8.41 -4.99 35.66
N GLN A 39 -7.80 -3.86 36.04
CA GLN A 39 -7.60 -2.75 35.12
C GLN A 39 -6.37 -3.09 34.26
N GLY A 40 -6.60 -3.48 33.01
CA GLY A 40 -5.51 -3.64 32.04
C GLY A 40 -5.81 -4.71 31.00
N LEU A 41 -6.04 -4.25 29.77
CA LEU A 41 -6.36 -5.02 28.55
C LEU A 41 -7.85 -5.29 28.36
N ASN A 42 -8.50 -4.27 27.79
CA ASN A 42 -9.72 -4.41 27.03
C ASN A 42 -9.50 -5.47 25.92
N GLU A 43 -10.35 -6.47 25.93
CA GLU A 43 -10.48 -7.60 25.00
C GLU A 43 -10.91 -7.17 23.58
N ASN A 44 -10.86 -5.86 23.29
CA ASN A 44 -10.95 -5.25 21.98
C ASN A 44 -9.58 -4.81 21.44
N ALA A 45 -8.50 -5.52 21.74
CA ALA A 45 -7.37 -5.61 20.79
C ALA A 45 -7.82 -6.38 19.54
N VAL A 46 -8.94 -5.95 18.94
CA VAL A 46 -9.29 -6.23 17.57
C VAL A 46 -8.12 -5.68 16.80
N VAL A 47 -7.25 -6.59 16.36
CA VAL A 47 -6.43 -6.38 15.18
C VAL A 47 -7.44 -6.06 14.11
N LEU A 48 -7.76 -4.76 13.96
CA LEU A 48 -8.56 -4.28 12.86
C LEU A 48 -7.67 -4.60 11.68
N GLU A 49 -7.91 -5.77 11.08
CA GLU A 49 -7.19 -6.18 9.91
C GLU A 49 -7.60 -5.18 8.83
N THR A 50 -6.71 -4.24 8.68
CA THR A 50 -6.95 -2.94 8.13
C THR A 50 -6.55 -3.01 6.66
N LYS A 51 -7.22 -2.28 5.75
CA LYS A 51 -7.00 -2.43 4.29
C LYS A 51 -5.51 -2.41 3.90
N CYS A 52 -4.69 -1.58 4.56
CA CYS A 52 -3.24 -1.54 4.36
C CYS A 52 -2.55 -2.81 4.87
N LEU A 53 -2.77 -3.20 6.14
CA LEU A 53 -2.14 -4.39 6.72
C LEU A 53 -2.61 -5.68 6.03
N LYS A 54 -3.86 -5.76 5.57
CA LYS A 54 -4.36 -6.88 4.75
C LYS A 54 -3.63 -6.98 3.41
N ALA A 55 -3.34 -5.84 2.77
CA ALA A 55 -2.72 -5.80 1.46
C ALA A 55 -1.19 -6.03 1.51
N TYR A 56 -0.51 -5.47 2.52
CA TYR A 56 0.95 -5.39 2.55
C TYR A 56 1.61 -6.06 3.76
N LYS A 57 0.81 -6.62 4.69
CA LYS A 57 1.26 -7.18 5.98
C LYS A 57 1.95 -6.14 6.86
N GLN A 58 2.44 -6.57 8.02
CA GLN A 58 3.32 -5.73 8.83
C GLN A 58 4.68 -5.59 8.15
N GLY A 59 5.20 -4.36 8.11
CA GLY A 59 6.53 -4.06 7.59
C GLY A 59 6.52 -2.93 6.56
N SER A 60 7.68 -2.74 5.93
CA SER A 60 7.86 -1.83 4.81
C SER A 60 7.89 -2.59 3.48
N TRP A 61 7.38 -1.96 2.41
CA TRP A 61 7.42 -2.50 1.05
C TRP A 61 7.91 -1.45 0.06
N THR A 62 8.38 -1.91 -1.09
CA THR A 62 8.75 -1.01 -2.20
C THR A 62 7.50 -0.61 -2.96
N ALA A 63 7.33 0.69 -3.21
CA ALA A 63 6.21 1.22 -3.97
C ALA A 63 6.25 0.78 -5.45
N ALA A 64 5.16 1.00 -6.18
CA ALA A 64 5.05 0.65 -7.60
C ALA A 64 6.09 1.39 -8.47
N ASP A 65 6.56 2.55 -8.00
CA ASP A 65 7.65 3.31 -8.62
C ASP A 65 9.04 2.68 -8.44
N LYS A 66 9.16 1.57 -7.69
CA LYS A 66 10.41 0.82 -7.42
C LYS A 66 11.50 1.62 -6.70
N CYS A 67 11.18 2.77 -6.13
CA CYS A 67 12.15 3.73 -5.59
C CYS A 67 11.75 4.21 -4.20
N ASN A 68 10.46 4.48 -4.00
CA ASN A 68 9.95 4.88 -2.70
C ASN A 68 9.62 3.66 -1.85
N ILE A 69 9.83 3.80 -0.55
CA ILE A 69 9.51 2.77 0.45
C ILE A 69 8.29 3.23 1.23
N CYS A 70 7.31 2.34 1.32
CA CYS A 70 6.06 2.57 2.02
C CYS A 70 5.96 1.69 3.27
N LYS A 71 5.19 2.16 4.25
CA LYS A 71 4.78 1.39 5.43
C LYS A 71 3.35 1.75 5.82
N CYS A 72 2.66 0.85 6.51
CA CYS A 72 1.36 1.16 7.09
C CYS A 72 1.55 1.96 8.37
N THR A 73 0.84 3.08 8.52
CA THR A 73 0.77 3.85 9.76
C THR A 73 -0.16 3.19 10.78
N LYS A 74 -0.13 3.67 12.04
CA LYS A 74 -1.08 3.25 13.09
C LYS A 74 -2.53 3.51 12.69
N ASP A 75 -2.77 4.54 11.87
CA ASP A 75 -4.10 4.90 11.35
C ASP A 75 -4.50 4.11 10.09
N ASN A 76 -3.77 3.05 9.75
CA ASN A 76 -4.02 2.24 8.56
C ASN A 76 -4.01 3.05 7.25
N LYS A 77 -3.02 3.91 7.09
CA LYS A 77 -2.77 4.57 5.81
C LYS A 77 -1.38 4.20 5.32
N PRO A 78 -1.19 3.97 4.01
CA PRO A 78 0.14 3.88 3.46
C PRO A 78 0.83 5.23 3.62
N GLN A 79 2.03 5.22 4.19
CA GLN A 79 2.94 6.36 4.21
C GLN A 79 4.22 5.96 3.50
N CYS A 80 4.56 6.68 2.45
CA CYS A 80 5.72 6.43 1.62
C CYS A 80 6.78 7.52 1.80
N THR A 81 8.04 7.18 1.54
CA THR A 81 9.04 8.20 1.26
C THR A 81 8.62 9.00 0.02
N ASN A 82 9.15 10.21 -0.11
CA ASN A 82 8.90 11.08 -1.26
C ASN A 82 10.24 11.49 -1.90
N LYS A 83 10.98 10.50 -2.36
CA LYS A 83 12.23 10.70 -3.11
C LYS A 83 11.88 10.90 -4.58
N LYS A 84 12.54 11.84 -5.24
CA LYS A 84 12.60 11.86 -6.70
C LYS A 84 13.39 10.65 -7.16
N CYS A 85 12.83 9.91 -8.09
CA CYS A 85 13.44 8.69 -8.58
C CYS A 85 14.27 8.98 -9.83
N ASP A 86 15.28 8.17 -10.10
CA ASP A 86 16.19 8.36 -11.24
C ASP A 86 15.47 8.51 -12.58
N PHE A 87 14.38 7.76 -12.79
CA PHE A 87 13.55 7.89 -13.99
C PHE A 87 12.79 9.23 -14.06
N ASP A 88 12.38 9.80 -12.91
CA ASP A 88 11.78 11.14 -12.85
C ASP A 88 12.84 12.20 -13.17
N LEU A 89 14.05 12.05 -12.63
CA LEU A 89 15.16 12.96 -12.86
C LEU A 89 15.59 12.95 -14.34
N LEU A 90 15.66 11.77 -14.95
CA LEU A 90 15.92 11.62 -16.39
C LEU A 90 14.81 12.27 -17.23
N ALA A 91 13.54 12.04 -16.90
CA ALA A 91 12.41 12.65 -17.59
C ALA A 91 12.42 14.18 -17.47
N GLU A 92 12.74 14.73 -16.29
CA GLU A 92 12.92 16.16 -16.08
C GLU A 92 14.07 16.73 -16.91
N CYS A 93 15.20 16.03 -17.00
CA CYS A 93 16.32 16.41 -17.86
C CYS A 93 15.90 16.48 -19.33
N ILE A 94 15.23 15.43 -19.83
CA ILE A 94 14.74 15.37 -21.21
C ILE A 94 13.78 16.52 -21.49
N LYS A 95 12.86 16.81 -20.57
CA LYS A 95 11.89 17.91 -20.69
C LYS A 95 12.60 19.27 -20.76
N ARG A 96 13.57 19.52 -19.89
CA ARG A 96 14.37 20.77 -19.89
C ARG A 96 15.18 20.93 -21.18
N ASN A 97 15.59 19.83 -21.79
CA ASN A 97 16.38 19.80 -23.03
C ASN A 97 15.52 19.59 -24.30
N LYS A 98 14.34 20.22 -24.35
CA LYS A 98 13.46 20.23 -25.53
C LYS A 98 13.05 18.82 -25.99
N ALA A 99 12.76 17.94 -25.04
CA ALA A 99 12.40 16.55 -25.26
C ALA A 99 13.49 15.69 -25.93
N ARG A 100 14.77 16.03 -25.74
CA ARG A 100 15.92 15.26 -26.25
C ARG A 100 16.68 14.62 -25.11
N SER A 101 16.97 13.33 -25.26
CA SER A 101 17.90 12.61 -24.37
C SER A 101 19.36 12.74 -24.81
N VAL A 102 19.61 13.03 -26.08
CA VAL A 102 20.94 13.28 -26.68
C VAL A 102 20.83 14.41 -27.70
N TRP A 103 21.80 15.31 -27.74
CA TRP A 103 21.83 16.41 -28.70
C TRP A 103 23.25 16.93 -28.97
N ASN A 104 23.43 17.58 -30.12
CA ASN A 104 24.60 18.39 -30.37
C ASN A 104 24.35 19.80 -29.85
N ASP A 105 25.22 20.28 -28.97
CA ASP A 105 25.21 21.67 -28.54
C ASP A 105 25.83 22.55 -29.63
N SER A 106 25.03 23.45 -30.21
CA SER A 106 25.46 24.31 -31.31
C SER A 106 26.51 25.34 -30.90
N VAL A 107 26.63 25.63 -29.60
CA VAL A 107 27.59 26.61 -29.07
C VAL A 107 28.96 25.96 -28.87
N SER A 108 29.02 24.83 -28.17
CA SER A 108 30.29 24.15 -27.88
C SER A 108 30.71 23.12 -28.93
N GLY A 109 29.80 22.71 -29.83
CA GLY A 109 30.03 21.63 -30.80
C GLY A 109 30.09 20.24 -30.17
N LYS A 110 29.78 20.11 -28.87
CA LYS A 110 29.84 18.84 -28.12
C LYS A 110 28.55 18.05 -28.28
N ILE A 111 28.67 16.73 -28.14
CA ILE A 111 27.52 15.85 -27.99
C ILE A 111 27.19 15.81 -26.51
N CYS A 112 25.98 16.19 -26.15
CA CYS A 112 25.46 16.19 -24.79
C CYS A 112 24.32 15.18 -24.65
N PHE A 113 24.13 14.63 -23.45
CA PHE A 113 23.05 13.71 -23.14
C PHE A 113 22.61 13.83 -21.68
N CYS A 114 21.38 13.38 -21.40
CA CYS A 114 20.88 13.23 -20.04
C CYS A 114 21.31 11.87 -19.47
N ASN A 115 22.03 11.86 -18.35
CA ASN A 115 22.42 10.63 -17.66
C ASN A 115 21.28 10.10 -16.77
N SER A 116 21.48 8.94 -16.14
CA SER A 116 20.45 8.27 -15.33
C SER A 116 20.05 9.04 -14.08
N VAL A 117 20.85 10.00 -13.62
CA VAL A 117 20.54 10.85 -12.45
C VAL A 117 19.94 12.20 -12.85
N GLY A 118 19.63 12.41 -14.14
CA GLY A 118 18.97 13.62 -14.64
C GLY A 118 19.91 14.82 -14.83
N GLU A 119 21.22 14.58 -14.91
CA GLU A 119 22.23 15.59 -15.20
C GLU A 119 22.63 15.57 -16.68
N VAL A 120 23.14 16.70 -17.15
CA VAL A 120 23.67 16.81 -18.52
C VAL A 120 25.15 16.48 -18.51
N GLU A 121 25.53 15.48 -19.31
CA GLU A 121 26.92 15.16 -19.59
C GLU A 121 27.23 15.46 -21.06
N CYS A 122 28.41 16.00 -21.33
CA CYS A 122 28.85 16.31 -22.69
C CYS A 122 30.23 15.72 -22.98
N THR A 123 30.47 15.33 -24.22
CA THR A 123 31.78 14.85 -24.67
C THR A 123 32.86 15.89 -24.38
N LYS A 124 34.04 15.46 -23.89
CA LYS A 124 35.21 16.34 -23.77
C LYS A 124 35.64 16.81 -25.16
N ASN A 125 36.19 18.02 -25.25
CA ASN A 125 36.80 18.47 -26.50
C ASN A 125 37.96 17.55 -26.86
N LYS A 126 38.15 17.28 -28.15
CA LYS A 126 39.33 16.57 -28.67
C LYS A 126 40.66 17.28 -28.34
N THR A 127 40.61 18.54 -27.91
CA THR A 127 41.76 19.41 -27.66
C THR A 127 42.24 19.46 -26.20
N ASP A 128 41.61 18.74 -25.26
CA ASP A 128 42.08 18.66 -23.86
C ASP A 128 42.83 17.35 -23.54
N GLN A 129 43.29 16.63 -24.57
CA GLN A 129 44.27 15.55 -24.43
C GLN A 129 45.62 16.04 -24.97
N THR A 130 46.19 17.04 -24.31
CA THR A 130 47.61 17.39 -24.50
C THR A 130 48.43 16.57 -23.52
N VAL A 131 49.22 15.66 -24.10
CA VAL A 131 50.31 14.90 -23.47
C VAL A 131 51.38 15.83 -22.94
#